data_AF-X1ARB4-F1
#
_entry.id   AF-X1ARB4-F1
#
_cell.length_a   1.000
_cell.length_b   1.000
_cell.length_c   1.000
_cell.angle_alpha   90.00
_cell.angle_beta   90.00
_cell.angle_gamma   90.00
#
_symmetry.space_group_name_H-M   'P 1'
#
loop_
_entity.id
_entity.type
_entity.pdbx_description
1 polymer ?
#
loop_
_entity_poly.entity_id
_entity_poly.type
_entity_poly.pdbx_seq_one_letter_code
_entity_poly.pdbx_strand_id
1 'polypeptide(L)'
;REGLLEKLRKIGFSRLTPLEDALEKLFSRIKLNPMEEIEINELLNRILAIEIVSEMDIPPFDRSAMDGYAIKAEDSFKASPRNPKMIRLVGTIEIGESSTFKLNKDEGIRISTGAPIPEGADAVVKIEDTEIENDIINIYSSLPPGKNISKRGEDINKGTHVLSKGTELKAEHIALLTSLGFNKIKVRTKPRISIFSSGDELLEPGTPLQPGKIYNSNTPMISTLVEMYGGIVIRGETIKDNKIAIKNKLFEAAGDSQIIIFT
;
A
#
# COMPACT_ATOMS: atom_id res chain seq x y z
N ARG A 1 12.51 -51.25 -10.56
CA ARG A 1 11.65 -50.05 -10.35
C ARG A 1 10.20 -50.43 -10.00
N GLU A 2 9.62 -51.46 -10.62
CA GLU A 2 8.25 -51.95 -10.30
C GLU A 2 8.09 -52.44 -8.86
N GLY A 3 9.04 -53.23 -8.33
CA GLY A 3 8.97 -53.74 -6.96
C GLY A 3 9.01 -52.67 -5.84
N LEU A 4 9.51 -51.45 -6.12
CA LEU A 4 9.49 -50.34 -5.15
C LEU A 4 8.09 -49.71 -5.07
N LEU A 5 7.43 -49.55 -6.21
CA LEU A 5 6.08 -48.97 -6.31
C LEU A 5 5.05 -49.89 -5.65
N GLU A 6 5.16 -51.20 -5.87
CA GLU A 6 4.29 -52.21 -5.24
C GLU A 6 4.45 -52.26 -3.71
N LYS A 7 5.69 -52.08 -3.24
CA LYS A 7 6.02 -52.03 -1.81
C LYS A 7 5.50 -50.74 -1.17
N LEU A 8 5.62 -49.60 -1.83
CA LEU A 8 5.03 -48.33 -1.38
C LEU A 8 3.49 -48.40 -1.31
N ARG A 9 2.85 -49.07 -2.28
CA ARG A 9 1.39 -49.25 -2.32
C ARG A 9 0.84 -50.05 -1.12
N LYS A 10 1.62 -51.02 -0.62
CA LYS A 10 1.20 -51.92 0.48
C LYS A 10 1.54 -51.42 1.88
N ILE A 11 2.61 -50.64 2.04
CA ILE A 11 3.18 -50.29 3.36
C ILE A 11 3.10 -48.77 3.62
N GLY A 12 2.71 -47.98 2.62
CA GLY A 12 2.77 -46.52 2.69
C GLY A 12 4.21 -46.01 2.74
N PHE A 13 4.40 -44.77 3.21
CA PHE A 13 5.72 -44.22 3.42
C PHE A 13 6.38 -44.87 4.64
N SER A 14 7.42 -45.67 4.43
CA SER A 14 8.18 -46.34 5.49
C SER A 14 8.93 -45.41 6.47
N ARG A 15 8.97 -44.11 6.18
CA ARG A 15 9.63 -43.08 6.99
C ARG A 15 8.86 -41.77 6.85
N LEU A 16 8.51 -41.15 7.97
CA LEU A 16 7.92 -39.82 8.03
C LEU A 16 9.01 -38.80 8.35
N THR A 17 8.88 -37.59 7.81
CA THR A 17 9.76 -36.45 8.11
C THR A 17 9.01 -35.54 9.09
N PRO A 18 9.65 -35.04 10.17
CA PRO A 18 9.06 -34.02 11.03
C PRO A 18 8.59 -32.80 10.22
N LEU A 19 7.56 -32.12 10.72
CA LEU A 19 6.95 -31.00 9.99
C LEU A 19 7.96 -29.88 9.72
N GLU A 20 8.75 -29.52 10.73
CA GLU A 20 9.75 -28.46 10.67
C GLU A 20 10.80 -28.76 9.58
N ASP A 21 11.33 -29.98 9.57
CA ASP A 21 12.29 -30.44 8.56
C ASP A 21 11.70 -30.42 7.14
N ALA A 22 10.40 -30.74 7.01
CA ALA A 22 9.71 -30.71 5.72
C ALA A 22 9.49 -29.28 5.22
N LEU A 23 9.10 -28.37 6.12
CA LEU A 23 8.95 -26.95 5.83
C LEU A 23 10.29 -26.31 5.45
N GLU A 24 11.36 -26.61 6.15
CA GLU A 24 12.71 -26.11 5.81
C GLU A 24 13.14 -26.57 4.42
N LYS A 25 12.94 -27.85 4.09
CA LYS A 25 13.21 -28.39 2.74
C LYS A 25 12.35 -27.75 1.65
N LEU A 26 11.10 -27.40 1.97
CA LEU A 26 10.22 -26.70 1.04
C LEU A 26 10.70 -25.27 0.81
N PHE A 27 10.84 -24.48 1.88
CA PHE A 27 11.20 -23.06 1.79
C PHE A 27 12.60 -22.85 1.20
N SER A 28 13.55 -23.74 1.44
CA SER A 28 14.90 -23.69 0.83
C SER A 28 14.90 -23.84 -0.69
N ARG A 29 13.81 -24.35 -1.29
CA ARG A 29 13.68 -24.54 -2.75
C ARG A 29 12.80 -23.49 -3.41
N ILE A 30 12.03 -22.73 -2.64
CA ILE A 30 11.18 -21.67 -3.16
C ILE A 30 12.05 -20.46 -3.51
N LYS A 31 11.93 -20.00 -4.76
CA LYS A 31 12.57 -18.77 -5.22
C LYS A 31 11.54 -17.67 -5.27
N LEU A 32 11.98 -16.44 -4.98
CA LEU A 32 11.14 -15.27 -5.17
C LEU A 32 10.76 -15.13 -6.64
N ASN A 33 9.49 -14.81 -6.88
CA ASN A 33 8.99 -14.49 -8.20
C ASN A 33 9.72 -13.28 -8.81
N PRO A 34 9.82 -13.21 -10.15
CA PRO A 34 10.39 -12.05 -10.83
C PRO A 34 9.60 -10.79 -10.49
N MET A 35 10.22 -9.64 -10.79
CA MET A 35 9.57 -8.34 -10.62
C MET A 35 8.80 -7.97 -11.87
N GLU A 36 7.70 -7.27 -11.70
CA GLU A 36 6.98 -6.56 -12.75
C GLU A 36 6.62 -5.15 -12.27
N GLU A 37 6.43 -4.24 -13.20
CA GLU A 37 6.00 -2.88 -12.90
C GLU A 37 4.55 -2.72 -13.34
N ILE A 38 3.69 -2.33 -12.41
CA ILE A 38 2.24 -2.20 -12.63
C ILE A 38 1.75 -0.85 -12.14
N GLU A 39 0.55 -0.46 -12.57
CA GLU A 39 -0.07 0.80 -12.19
C GLU A 39 -0.58 0.78 -10.75
N ILE A 40 -0.65 1.96 -10.13
CA ILE A 40 -1.04 2.13 -8.73
C ILE A 40 -2.41 1.52 -8.40
N ASN A 41 -3.33 1.54 -9.37
CA ASN A 41 -4.69 1.01 -9.24
C ASN A 41 -4.73 -0.53 -9.19
N GLU A 42 -3.65 -1.21 -9.59
CA GLU A 42 -3.54 -2.67 -9.61
C GLU A 42 -2.72 -3.23 -8.44
N LEU A 43 -2.25 -2.35 -7.52
CA LEU A 43 -1.33 -2.72 -6.44
C LEU A 43 -1.98 -3.48 -5.29
N LEU A 44 -3.31 -3.50 -5.17
CA LEU A 44 -3.99 -4.12 -4.03
C LEU A 44 -3.60 -5.60 -3.90
N ASN A 45 -3.17 -5.99 -2.69
CA ASN A 45 -2.67 -7.32 -2.35
C ASN A 45 -1.46 -7.79 -3.15
N ARG A 46 -0.72 -6.88 -3.78
CA ARG A 46 0.56 -7.18 -4.45
C ARG A 46 1.71 -7.09 -3.45
N ILE A 47 2.76 -7.88 -3.67
CA ILE A 47 3.96 -7.87 -2.82
C ILE A 47 4.99 -6.91 -3.41
N LEU A 48 5.36 -5.90 -2.63
CA LEU A 48 6.33 -4.89 -3.02
C LEU A 48 7.72 -5.53 -3.26
N ALA A 49 8.32 -5.29 -4.43
CA ALA A 49 9.56 -5.97 -4.81
C ALA A 49 10.85 -5.26 -4.38
N ILE A 50 10.76 -3.95 -4.13
CA ILE A 50 11.85 -3.04 -3.78
C ILE A 50 11.45 -2.21 -2.57
N GLU A 51 12.41 -1.71 -1.79
CA GLU A 51 12.10 -0.72 -0.76
C GLU A 51 11.70 0.61 -1.40
N ILE A 52 10.88 1.39 -0.70
CA ILE A 52 10.45 2.73 -1.12
C ILE A 52 11.04 3.75 -0.17
N VAL A 53 11.79 4.68 -0.74
CA VAL A 53 12.36 5.82 -0.05
C VAL A 53 11.70 7.07 -0.62
N SER A 54 11.32 8.01 0.25
CA SER A 54 10.70 9.25 -0.19
C SER A 54 11.71 10.11 -0.94
N GLU A 55 11.39 10.54 -2.17
CA GLU A 55 12.23 11.47 -2.93
C GLU A 55 11.87 12.95 -2.68
N MET A 56 10.84 13.19 -1.87
CA MET A 56 10.30 14.51 -1.54
C MET A 56 9.97 14.65 -0.05
N ASP A 57 9.77 15.88 0.37
CA ASP A 57 9.21 16.18 1.68
C ASP A 57 7.68 16.20 1.61
N ILE A 58 7.02 15.74 2.66
CA ILE A 58 5.57 15.85 2.85
C ILE A 58 5.32 16.60 4.17
N PRO A 59 4.63 17.75 4.16
CA PRO A 59 4.29 18.54 2.96
C PRO A 59 5.55 19.05 2.22
N PRO A 60 5.45 19.41 0.92
CA PRO A 60 6.60 19.84 0.12
C PRO A 60 7.08 21.28 0.40
N PHE A 61 6.29 22.05 1.15
CA PHE A 61 6.56 23.42 1.57
C PHE A 61 5.88 23.69 2.92
N ASP A 62 6.29 24.75 3.60
CA ASP A 62 5.59 25.23 4.80
C ASP A 62 4.19 25.70 4.40
N ARG A 63 3.17 25.14 5.05
CA ARG A 63 1.76 25.42 4.74
C ARG A 63 0.99 25.82 5.99
N SER A 64 -0.08 26.59 5.80
CA SER A 64 -0.96 26.94 6.92
C SER A 64 -1.65 25.69 7.48
N ALA A 65 -1.66 25.54 8.80
CA ALA A 65 -2.42 24.48 9.49
C ALA A 65 -3.85 24.91 9.84
N MET A 66 -4.22 26.17 9.59
CA MET A 66 -5.51 26.77 9.95
C MET A 66 -5.96 27.78 8.89
N ASP A 67 -7.25 28.09 8.85
CA ASP A 67 -7.74 29.26 8.13
C ASP A 67 -7.47 30.52 8.97
N GLY A 68 -6.94 31.57 8.36
CA GLY A 68 -6.53 32.74 9.14
C GLY A 68 -5.72 33.77 8.39
N TYR A 69 -4.77 34.39 9.10
CA TYR A 69 -3.90 35.44 8.58
C TYR A 69 -2.45 35.09 8.82
N ALA A 70 -1.69 34.94 7.74
CA ALA A 70 -0.24 34.81 7.77
C ALA A 70 0.37 36.17 8.12
N ILE A 71 1.18 36.19 9.19
CA ILE A 71 1.80 37.38 9.75
C ILE A 71 3.27 37.11 10.07
N LYS A 72 4.01 38.19 10.35
CA LYS A 72 5.23 38.09 11.14
C LYS A 72 4.84 37.96 12.61
N ALA A 73 5.33 36.91 13.27
CA ALA A 73 5.09 36.65 14.67
C ALA A 73 5.47 37.85 15.55
N GLU A 74 6.56 38.55 15.22
CA GLU A 74 7.01 39.75 15.93
C GLU A 74 5.99 40.90 15.95
N ASP A 75 5.14 41.02 14.93
CA ASP A 75 4.11 42.06 14.86
C ASP A 75 2.94 41.79 15.84
N SER A 76 2.80 40.54 16.28
CA SER A 76 1.85 40.16 17.33
C SER A 76 2.39 40.33 18.76
N PHE A 77 3.68 40.60 18.94
CA PHE A 77 4.28 40.61 20.28
C PHE A 77 3.68 41.72 21.16
N LYS A 78 3.35 41.35 22.41
CA LYS A 78 2.63 42.18 23.39
C LYS A 78 1.16 42.47 23.02
N ALA A 79 0.61 41.78 22.01
CA ALA A 79 -0.83 41.74 21.82
C ALA A 79 -1.52 41.11 23.03
N SER A 80 -2.63 41.70 23.45
CA SER A 80 -3.50 41.18 24.52
C SER A 80 -4.94 41.65 24.28
N PRO A 81 -5.94 41.06 24.94
CA PRO A 81 -7.33 41.49 24.78
C PRO A 81 -7.58 42.99 25.05
N ARG A 82 -6.76 43.62 25.90
CA ARG A 82 -6.85 45.06 26.21
C ARG A 82 -5.91 45.94 25.39
N ASN A 83 -5.04 45.34 24.59
CA ASN A 83 -4.06 46.02 23.75
C ASN A 83 -3.87 45.20 22.47
N PRO A 84 -4.86 45.19 21.55
CA PRO A 84 -4.75 44.46 20.30
C PRO A 84 -3.65 45.06 19.43
N LYS A 85 -3.03 44.21 18.63
CA LYS A 85 -2.13 44.63 17.55
C LYS A 85 -2.92 44.74 16.26
N MET A 86 -2.74 45.86 15.57
CA MET A 86 -3.39 46.14 14.30
C MET A 86 -2.41 45.80 13.17
N ILE A 87 -2.82 44.92 12.28
CA ILE A 87 -2.03 44.49 11.12
C ILE A 87 -2.83 44.78 9.86
N ARG A 88 -2.21 45.39 8.84
CA ARG A 88 -2.89 45.70 7.59
C ARG A 88 -3.02 44.45 6.72
N LEU A 89 -4.23 44.12 6.30
CA LEU A 89 -4.50 43.08 5.32
C LEU A 89 -4.05 43.55 3.93
N VAL A 90 -3.15 42.81 3.28
CA VAL A 90 -2.55 43.21 1.99
C VAL A 90 -2.88 42.28 0.83
N GLY A 91 -3.60 41.20 1.10
CA GLY A 91 -4.02 40.25 0.07
C GLY A 91 -4.56 38.94 0.64
N THR A 92 -4.78 37.99 -0.25
CA THR A 92 -5.28 36.64 0.04
C THR A 92 -4.46 35.61 -0.74
N ILE A 93 -4.19 34.46 -0.14
CA ILE A 93 -3.62 33.27 -0.80
C ILE A 93 -4.57 32.11 -0.56
N GLU A 94 -5.14 31.59 -1.65
CA GLU A 94 -5.98 30.40 -1.60
C GLU A 94 -5.17 29.12 -1.84
N ILE A 95 -5.78 27.97 -1.51
CA ILE A 95 -5.16 26.67 -1.75
C ILE A 95 -4.91 26.44 -3.25
N GLY A 96 -3.71 25.98 -3.59
CA GLY A 96 -3.30 25.75 -4.99
C GLY A 96 -2.69 26.96 -5.68
N GLU A 97 -2.70 28.15 -5.05
CA GLU A 97 -2.01 29.33 -5.56
C GLU A 97 -0.55 29.36 -5.09
N SER A 98 0.35 29.82 -5.95
CA SER A 98 1.73 30.11 -5.55
C SER A 98 1.78 31.42 -4.76
N SER A 99 2.47 31.42 -3.61
CA SER A 99 2.80 32.66 -2.94
C SER A 99 3.84 33.46 -3.74
N THR A 100 3.44 34.58 -4.33
CA THR A 100 4.35 35.62 -4.84
C THR A 100 4.45 36.82 -3.91
N PHE A 101 3.69 36.79 -2.81
CA PHE A 101 3.63 37.88 -1.85
C PHE A 101 4.82 37.82 -0.89
N LYS A 102 5.45 38.97 -0.68
CA LYS A 102 6.44 39.19 0.36
C LYS A 102 5.86 40.12 1.41
N LEU A 103 5.78 39.62 2.65
CA LEU A 103 5.16 40.32 3.75
C LEU A 103 6.13 41.33 4.37
N ASN A 104 5.74 42.60 4.43
CA ASN A 104 6.47 43.63 5.17
C ASN A 104 6.03 43.61 6.65
N LYS A 105 6.60 44.54 7.42
CA LYS A 105 6.24 44.72 8.82
C LYS A 105 4.82 45.31 8.93
N ASP A 106 4.08 44.88 9.94
CA ASP A 106 2.71 45.29 10.25
C ASP A 106 1.72 44.98 9.09
N GLU A 107 2.06 44.00 8.26
CA GLU A 107 1.22 43.48 7.17
C GLU A 107 0.81 42.03 7.45
N GLY A 108 -0.36 41.63 6.93
CA GLY A 108 -0.91 40.29 7.04
C GLY A 108 -1.62 39.89 5.75
N ILE A 109 -1.65 38.59 5.47
CA ILE A 109 -2.31 38.03 4.29
C ILE A 109 -3.33 37.00 4.75
N ARG A 110 -4.55 37.07 4.23
CA ARG A 110 -5.55 36.03 4.47
C ARG A 110 -5.09 34.74 3.81
N ILE A 111 -5.08 33.65 4.55
CA ILE A 111 -4.55 32.36 4.09
C ILE A 111 -5.50 31.23 4.48
N SER A 112 -5.76 30.34 3.53
CA SER A 112 -6.57 29.14 3.74
C SER A 112 -5.69 27.96 4.22
N THR A 113 -6.29 27.00 4.91
CA THR A 113 -5.63 25.78 5.39
C THR A 113 -4.99 25.04 4.21
N GLY A 114 -3.72 24.65 4.36
CA GLY A 114 -2.95 23.97 3.33
C GLY A 114 -2.31 24.87 2.28
N ALA A 115 -2.62 26.16 2.25
CA ALA A 115 -1.96 27.12 1.36
C ALA A 115 -0.51 27.41 1.80
N PRO A 116 0.41 27.71 0.87
CA PRO A 116 1.82 27.95 1.17
C PRO A 116 2.01 29.24 2.00
N ILE A 117 2.89 29.18 3.00
CA ILE A 117 3.24 30.35 3.80
C ILE A 117 4.01 31.37 2.93
N PRO A 118 3.60 32.66 2.90
CA PRO A 118 4.28 33.66 2.09
C PRO A 118 5.64 34.07 2.63
N GLU A 119 6.50 34.59 1.75
CA GLU A 119 7.84 35.03 2.15
C GLU A 119 7.74 36.11 3.22
N GLY A 120 8.45 35.90 4.33
CA GLY A 120 8.49 36.84 5.45
C GLY A 120 7.41 36.59 6.51
N ALA A 121 6.40 35.74 6.26
CA ALA A 121 5.51 35.28 7.33
C ALA A 121 6.11 34.07 8.06
N ASP A 122 5.92 34.01 9.37
CA ASP A 122 6.39 32.90 10.20
C ASP A 122 5.37 32.50 11.28
N ALA A 123 4.15 33.02 11.25
CA ALA A 123 3.02 32.53 12.06
C ALA A 123 1.69 32.74 11.34
N VAL A 124 0.68 31.93 11.71
CA VAL A 124 -0.71 32.12 11.26
C VAL A 124 -1.61 32.32 12.47
N VAL A 125 -2.28 33.48 12.55
CA VAL A 125 -3.36 33.71 13.52
C VAL A 125 -4.67 33.21 12.94
N LYS A 126 -5.46 32.48 13.73
CA LYS A 126 -6.72 31.91 13.24
C LYS A 126 -7.74 32.99 12.98
N ILE A 127 -8.61 32.78 12.00
CA ILE A 127 -9.68 33.73 11.70
C ILE A 127 -10.62 33.93 12.89
N GLU A 128 -10.86 32.87 13.69
CA GLU A 128 -11.71 32.94 14.88
C GLU A 128 -11.09 33.76 16.03
N ASP A 129 -9.77 33.95 16.02
CA ASP A 129 -9.02 34.67 17.06
C ASP A 129 -8.79 36.15 16.68
N THR A 130 -9.45 36.63 15.62
CA THR A 130 -9.26 37.97 15.07
C THR A 130 -10.57 38.67 14.74
N GLU A 131 -10.51 39.99 14.65
CA GLU A 131 -11.58 40.81 14.09
C GLU A 131 -11.01 41.65 12.93
N ILE A 132 -11.81 41.84 11.87
CA ILE A 132 -11.44 42.71 10.74
C ILE A 132 -12.36 43.91 10.68
N GLU A 133 -11.75 45.08 10.59
CA GLU A 133 -12.42 46.33 10.25
C GLU A 133 -11.56 47.11 9.24
N ASN A 134 -12.13 47.50 8.10
CA ASN A 134 -11.47 48.34 7.08
C ASN A 134 -10.06 47.85 6.67
N ASP A 135 -9.92 46.57 6.34
CA ASP A 135 -8.64 45.93 5.99
C ASP A 135 -7.57 45.97 7.10
N ILE A 136 -7.98 46.18 8.36
CA ILE A 136 -7.12 46.04 9.54
C ILE A 136 -7.56 44.81 10.32
N ILE A 137 -6.61 43.91 10.56
CA ILE A 137 -6.77 42.71 11.38
C ILE A 137 -6.37 43.08 12.81
N ASN A 138 -7.29 42.90 13.75
CA ASN A 138 -7.04 43.03 15.18
C ASN A 138 -6.63 41.68 15.76
N ILE A 139 -5.41 41.63 16.33
CA ILE A 139 -4.84 40.45 16.95
C ILE A 139 -4.81 40.64 18.46
N TYR A 140 -5.46 39.73 19.17
CA TYR A 140 -5.68 39.82 20.62
C TYR A 140 -4.72 38.98 21.47
N SER A 141 -3.80 38.24 20.84
CA SER A 141 -2.80 37.42 21.55
C SER A 141 -1.47 37.39 20.81
N SER A 142 -0.37 37.23 21.54
CA SER A 142 0.96 37.08 20.94
C SER A 142 1.15 35.66 20.40
N LEU A 143 1.64 35.53 19.18
CA LEU A 143 1.96 34.25 18.56
C LEU A 143 3.49 34.05 18.53
N PRO A 144 4.00 32.88 18.93
CA PRO A 144 5.40 32.55 18.71
C PRO A 144 5.66 32.19 17.23
N PRO A 145 6.90 32.36 16.72
CA PRO A 145 7.29 31.85 15.41
C PRO A 145 6.98 30.35 15.25
N GLY A 146 6.50 29.97 14.07
CA GLY A 146 6.05 28.63 13.70
C GLY A 146 4.63 28.27 14.14
N LYS A 147 3.91 29.16 14.84
CA LYS A 147 2.56 28.83 15.32
C LYS A 147 1.60 28.65 14.14
N ASN A 148 0.87 27.53 14.17
CA ASN A 148 -0.12 27.14 13.16
C ASN A 148 0.47 27.00 11.73
N ILE A 149 1.76 26.70 11.64
CA ILE A 149 2.43 26.34 10.38
C ILE A 149 2.77 24.87 10.43
N SER A 150 2.33 24.12 9.42
CA SER A 150 2.82 22.77 9.17
C SER A 150 4.07 22.86 8.32
N LYS A 151 5.21 22.41 8.86
CA LYS A 151 6.52 22.60 8.23
C LYS A 151 6.73 21.62 7.09
N ARG A 152 7.53 22.03 6.11
CA ARG A 152 8.03 21.15 5.06
C ARG A 152 8.64 19.90 5.68
N GLY A 153 8.16 18.74 5.25
CA GLY A 153 8.66 17.44 5.69
C GLY A 153 8.27 17.06 7.12
N GLU A 154 7.27 17.72 7.72
CA GLU A 154 6.75 17.38 9.04
C GLU A 154 6.19 15.94 9.09
N ASP A 155 5.55 15.48 8.02
CA ASP A 155 5.02 14.12 7.93
C ASP A 155 6.10 13.13 7.49
N ILE A 156 6.77 13.43 6.37
CA ILE A 156 7.83 12.59 5.78
C ILE A 156 8.94 13.48 5.25
N ASN A 157 10.17 13.26 5.72
CA ASN A 157 11.33 13.91 5.12
C ASN A 157 11.80 13.19 3.86
N LYS A 158 12.35 13.94 2.92
CA LYS A 158 13.10 13.37 1.81
C LYS A 158 14.21 12.44 2.32
N GLY A 159 14.34 11.27 1.72
CA GLY A 159 15.28 10.22 2.12
C GLY A 159 14.76 9.27 3.20
N THR A 160 13.56 9.50 3.73
CA THR A 160 12.93 8.58 4.69
C THR A 160 12.56 7.27 4.00
N HIS A 161 12.93 6.15 4.60
CA HIS A 161 12.43 4.83 4.20
C HIS A 161 10.96 4.70 4.59
N VAL A 162 10.08 4.53 3.60
CA VAL A 162 8.63 4.55 3.76
C VAL A 162 8.04 3.14 3.79
N LEU A 163 8.46 2.25 2.88
CA LEU A 163 7.95 0.88 2.81
C LEU A 163 9.07 -0.12 2.53
N SER A 164 9.09 -1.19 3.33
CA SER A 164 10.05 -2.29 3.16
C SER A 164 9.72 -3.16 1.95
N LYS A 165 10.74 -3.66 1.27
CA LYS A 165 10.59 -4.78 0.33
C LYS A 165 9.88 -5.96 1.02
N GLY A 166 8.94 -6.59 0.32
CA GLY A 166 8.17 -7.73 0.82
C GLY A 166 6.86 -7.35 1.50
N THR A 167 6.58 -6.06 1.70
CA THR A 167 5.29 -5.59 2.20
C THR A 167 4.16 -5.98 1.25
N GLU A 168 3.08 -6.53 1.80
CA GLU A 168 1.83 -6.70 1.09
C GLU A 168 1.10 -5.35 1.03
N LEU A 169 0.84 -4.88 -0.19
CA LEU A 169 0.25 -3.57 -0.41
C LEU A 169 -1.25 -3.59 -0.13
N LYS A 170 -1.69 -2.65 0.72
CA LYS A 170 -3.07 -2.44 1.18
C LYS A 170 -3.48 -1.00 0.88
N ALA A 171 -4.73 -0.63 1.18
CA ALA A 171 -5.29 0.66 0.80
C ALA A 171 -4.47 1.85 1.32
N GLU A 172 -4.00 1.77 2.57
CA GLU A 172 -3.15 2.76 3.22
C GLU A 172 -1.78 2.90 2.53
N HIS A 173 -1.19 1.79 2.08
CA HIS A 173 0.06 1.80 1.32
C HIS A 173 -0.14 2.47 -0.04
N ILE A 174 -1.27 2.20 -0.71
CA ILE A 174 -1.61 2.81 -2.01
C ILE A 174 -1.83 4.32 -1.85
N ALA A 175 -2.52 4.76 -0.79
CA ALA A 175 -2.71 6.18 -0.50
C ALA A 175 -1.36 6.89 -0.26
N LEU A 176 -0.48 6.26 0.52
CA LEU A 176 0.86 6.77 0.80
C LEU A 176 1.71 6.88 -0.47
N LEU A 177 1.76 5.83 -1.29
CA LEU A 177 2.47 5.82 -2.57
C LEU A 177 1.93 6.90 -3.53
N THR A 178 0.60 7.07 -3.58
CA THR A 178 -0.04 8.14 -4.37
C THR A 178 0.39 9.52 -3.86
N SER A 179 0.42 9.73 -2.54
CA SER A 179 0.81 11.01 -1.93
C SER A 179 2.29 11.37 -2.21
N LEU A 180 3.12 10.36 -2.46
CA LEU A 180 4.52 10.49 -2.86
C LEU A 180 4.70 10.67 -4.38
N GLY A 181 3.61 10.71 -5.15
CA GLY A 181 3.62 10.94 -6.60
C GLY A 181 3.89 9.70 -7.45
N PHE A 182 3.88 8.49 -6.87
CA PHE A 182 4.05 7.27 -7.67
C PHE A 182 2.81 6.96 -8.51
N ASN A 183 3.02 6.63 -9.79
CA ASN A 183 1.98 6.11 -10.68
C ASN A 183 2.14 4.61 -10.98
N LYS A 184 3.37 4.10 -10.88
CA LYS A 184 3.75 2.71 -11.13
C LYS A 184 4.77 2.26 -10.10
N ILE A 185 4.69 1.00 -9.70
CA ILE A 185 5.55 0.40 -8.68
C ILE A 185 5.99 -1.00 -9.09
N LYS A 186 7.24 -1.34 -8.76
CA LYS A 186 7.79 -2.69 -8.93
C LYS A 186 7.28 -3.62 -7.84
N VAL A 187 6.53 -4.63 -8.25
CA VAL A 187 5.98 -5.69 -7.39
C VAL A 187 6.45 -7.07 -7.85
N ARG A 188 6.20 -8.10 -7.04
CA ARG A 188 6.44 -9.49 -7.44
C ARG A 188 5.29 -9.99 -8.30
N THR A 189 5.62 -10.77 -9.33
CA THR A 189 4.58 -11.43 -10.13
C THR A 189 3.79 -12.42 -9.28
N LYS A 190 2.48 -12.52 -9.53
CA LYS A 190 1.62 -13.47 -8.81
C LYS A 190 2.04 -14.91 -9.12
N PRO A 191 2.07 -15.82 -8.12
CA PRO A 191 2.46 -17.19 -8.37
C PRO A 191 1.44 -17.94 -9.22
N ARG A 192 1.90 -18.64 -10.26
CA ARG A 192 1.04 -19.44 -11.16
C ARG A 192 0.99 -20.87 -10.68
N ILE A 193 -0.21 -21.36 -10.38
CA ILE A 193 -0.42 -22.65 -9.72
C ILE A 193 -1.37 -23.53 -10.55
N SER A 194 -0.97 -24.78 -10.78
CA SER A 194 -1.86 -25.80 -11.34
C SER A 194 -2.30 -26.75 -10.24
N ILE A 195 -3.58 -27.11 -10.25
CA ILE A 195 -4.20 -28.00 -9.30
C ILE A 195 -4.78 -29.20 -10.06
N PHE A 196 -4.40 -30.40 -9.63
CA PHE A 196 -4.90 -31.64 -10.20
C PHE A 196 -5.47 -32.52 -9.11
N SER A 197 -6.61 -33.14 -9.37
CA SER A 197 -7.13 -34.23 -8.56
C SER A 197 -7.09 -35.54 -9.33
N SER A 198 -6.82 -36.65 -8.67
CA SER A 198 -6.89 -37.98 -9.29
C SER A 198 -7.82 -38.88 -8.50
N GLY A 199 -8.78 -39.47 -9.20
CA GLY A 199 -9.73 -40.39 -8.62
C GLY A 199 -10.77 -40.75 -9.64
N ASP A 200 -10.86 -42.03 -9.99
CA ASP A 200 -11.90 -42.48 -10.92
C ASP A 200 -13.29 -42.32 -10.30
N GLU A 201 -13.41 -42.21 -8.97
CA GLU A 201 -14.61 -41.91 -8.20
C GLU A 201 -15.10 -40.46 -8.32
N LEU A 202 -14.25 -39.54 -8.80
CA LEU A 202 -14.55 -38.11 -8.79
C LEU A 202 -15.48 -37.70 -9.94
N LEU A 203 -16.46 -36.88 -9.62
CA LEU A 203 -17.34 -36.17 -10.56
C LEU A 203 -17.23 -34.66 -10.38
N GLU A 204 -17.48 -33.93 -11.46
CA GLU A 204 -17.58 -32.47 -11.40
C GLU A 204 -18.94 -32.05 -10.80
N PRO A 205 -18.97 -31.04 -9.92
CA PRO A 205 -20.22 -30.47 -9.42
C PRO A 205 -21.15 -30.05 -10.57
N GLY A 206 -22.46 -30.29 -10.40
CA GLY A 206 -23.47 -30.00 -11.42
C GLY A 206 -23.83 -31.18 -12.33
N THR A 207 -23.08 -32.28 -12.25
CA THR A 207 -23.46 -33.57 -12.85
C THR A 207 -24.29 -34.40 -11.86
N PRO A 208 -25.27 -35.22 -12.30
CA PRO A 208 -26.00 -36.10 -11.40
C PRO A 208 -25.07 -37.13 -10.73
N LEU A 209 -25.21 -37.28 -9.41
CA LEU A 209 -24.42 -38.24 -8.65
C LEU A 209 -24.72 -39.66 -9.10
N GLN A 210 -23.68 -40.45 -9.33
CA GLN A 210 -23.78 -41.86 -9.68
C GLN A 210 -23.38 -42.75 -8.49
N PRO A 211 -23.92 -43.98 -8.39
CA PRO A 211 -23.50 -44.92 -7.36
C PRO A 211 -21.97 -45.13 -7.35
N GLY A 212 -21.36 -44.97 -6.17
CA GLY A 212 -19.91 -45.11 -6.00
C GLY A 212 -19.07 -43.93 -6.49
N LYS A 213 -19.71 -42.82 -6.89
CA LYS A 213 -19.03 -41.57 -7.21
C LYS A 213 -19.22 -40.53 -6.12
N ILE A 214 -18.29 -39.59 -6.01
CA ILE A 214 -18.32 -38.42 -5.13
C ILE A 214 -17.92 -37.17 -5.92
N TYR A 215 -18.31 -35.99 -5.44
CA TYR A 215 -17.90 -34.74 -6.10
C TYR A 215 -16.48 -34.33 -5.70
N ASN A 216 -15.75 -33.75 -6.65
CA ASN A 216 -14.46 -33.13 -6.36
C ASN A 216 -14.66 -31.82 -5.56
N SER A 217 -14.40 -31.88 -4.25
CA SER A 217 -14.42 -30.72 -3.35
C SER A 217 -13.03 -30.10 -3.14
N ASN A 218 -11.96 -30.84 -3.40
CA ASN A 218 -10.59 -30.40 -3.11
C ASN A 218 -10.12 -29.34 -4.10
N THR A 219 -10.31 -29.56 -5.41
CA THR A 219 -9.93 -28.56 -6.43
C THR A 219 -10.55 -27.20 -6.15
N PRO A 220 -11.88 -27.04 -6.01
CA PRO A 220 -12.46 -25.72 -5.77
C PRO A 220 -12.00 -25.09 -4.44
N MET A 221 -11.83 -25.90 -3.38
CA MET A 221 -11.32 -25.41 -2.10
C MET A 221 -9.89 -24.85 -2.23
N ILE A 222 -8.98 -25.62 -2.82
CA ILE A 222 -7.56 -25.21 -2.97
C ILE A 222 -7.44 -24.04 -3.94
N SER A 223 -8.20 -24.04 -5.03
CA SER A 223 -8.22 -22.92 -5.98
C SER A 223 -8.59 -21.61 -5.28
N THR A 224 -9.62 -21.65 -4.43
CA THR A 224 -10.06 -20.50 -3.64
C THR A 224 -8.95 -20.04 -2.68
N LEU A 225 -8.30 -20.97 -1.98
CA LEU A 225 -7.17 -20.64 -1.10
C LEU A 225 -6.02 -19.99 -1.87
N VAL A 226 -5.68 -20.51 -3.06
CA VAL A 226 -4.62 -19.93 -3.90
C VAL A 226 -4.92 -18.48 -4.24
N GLU A 227 -6.15 -18.18 -4.67
CA GLU A 227 -6.56 -16.82 -5.00
C GLU A 227 -6.59 -15.89 -3.77
N MET A 228 -7.06 -16.39 -2.63
CA MET A 228 -7.06 -15.65 -1.35
C MET A 228 -5.65 -15.24 -0.92
N TYR A 229 -4.64 -16.09 -1.19
CA TYR A 229 -3.23 -15.81 -0.88
C TYR A 229 -2.46 -15.19 -2.08
N GLY A 230 -3.17 -14.64 -3.05
CA GLY A 230 -2.60 -13.80 -4.11
C GLY A 230 -1.97 -14.55 -5.30
N GLY A 231 -2.17 -15.87 -5.37
CA GLY A 231 -1.81 -16.68 -6.51
C GLY A 231 -2.83 -16.63 -7.65
N ILE A 232 -2.45 -17.23 -8.78
CA ILE A 232 -3.31 -17.40 -9.95
C ILE A 232 -3.42 -18.90 -10.20
N VAL A 233 -4.64 -19.42 -10.17
CA VAL A 233 -4.93 -20.78 -10.61
C VAL A 233 -4.98 -20.77 -12.13
N ILE A 234 -4.05 -21.48 -12.77
CA ILE A 234 -4.00 -21.57 -14.22
C ILE A 234 -4.67 -22.83 -14.75
N ARG A 235 -4.80 -23.87 -13.90
CA ARG A 235 -5.45 -25.14 -14.21
C ARG A 235 -6.08 -25.74 -12.96
N GLY A 236 -7.29 -26.27 -13.10
CA GLY A 236 -7.99 -27.07 -12.09
C GLY A 236 -8.69 -28.22 -12.77
N GLU A 237 -8.06 -29.40 -12.82
CA GLU A 237 -8.53 -30.53 -13.64
C GLU A 237 -8.58 -31.83 -12.83
N THR A 238 -9.61 -32.64 -13.05
CA THR A 238 -9.67 -34.02 -12.57
C THR A 238 -9.03 -34.95 -13.62
N ILE A 239 -8.02 -35.73 -13.22
CA ILE A 239 -7.28 -36.67 -14.06
C ILE A 239 -7.73 -38.09 -13.72
N LYS A 240 -7.84 -38.95 -14.74
CA LYS A 240 -8.01 -40.41 -14.53
C LYS A 240 -6.84 -40.98 -13.73
N ASP A 241 -7.11 -41.98 -12.89
CA ASP A 241 -6.07 -42.65 -12.10
C ASP A 241 -5.22 -43.61 -12.96
N ASN A 242 -4.45 -43.02 -13.88
CA ASN A 242 -3.55 -43.72 -14.77
C ASN A 242 -2.22 -42.98 -14.87
N LYS A 243 -1.13 -43.75 -14.71
CA LYS A 243 0.25 -43.27 -14.75
C LYS A 243 0.59 -42.42 -15.97
N ILE A 244 0.09 -42.78 -17.17
CA ILE A 244 0.39 -42.06 -18.41
C ILE A 244 -0.33 -40.71 -18.41
N ALA A 245 -1.60 -40.68 -18.00
CA ALA A 245 -2.40 -39.45 -17.93
C ALA A 245 -1.79 -38.46 -16.94
N ILE A 246 -1.49 -38.92 -15.71
CA ILE A 246 -0.84 -38.12 -14.67
C ILE A 246 0.51 -37.59 -15.15
N LYS A 247 1.36 -38.47 -15.71
CA LYS A 247 2.68 -38.08 -16.22
C LYS A 247 2.56 -36.96 -17.26
N ASN A 248 1.70 -37.14 -18.27
CA ASN A 248 1.54 -36.15 -19.34
C ASN A 248 1.08 -34.80 -18.80
N LYS A 249 0.12 -34.79 -17.87
CA LYS A 249 -0.39 -33.56 -17.25
C LYS A 249 0.65 -32.85 -16.38
N LEU A 250 1.46 -33.59 -15.64
CA LEU A 250 2.56 -33.00 -14.87
C LEU A 250 3.61 -32.36 -15.77
N PHE A 251 3.96 -32.98 -16.91
CA PHE A 251 4.89 -32.39 -17.88
C PHE A 251 4.31 -31.16 -18.58
N GLU A 252 3.04 -31.19 -18.94
CA GLU A 252 2.33 -30.03 -19.51
C GLU A 252 2.37 -28.85 -18.53
N ALA A 253 1.95 -29.07 -17.29
CA ALA A 253 1.89 -28.03 -16.26
C ALA A 253 3.28 -27.52 -15.82
N ALA A 254 4.32 -28.35 -15.89
CA ALA A 254 5.67 -27.92 -15.55
C ALA A 254 6.21 -26.82 -16.48
N GLY A 255 5.61 -26.62 -17.66
CA GLY A 255 5.99 -25.56 -18.60
C GLY A 255 5.52 -24.16 -18.22
N ASP A 256 4.41 -24.04 -17.49
CA ASP A 256 3.73 -22.76 -17.23
C ASP A 256 3.32 -22.53 -15.77
N SER A 257 3.49 -23.54 -14.91
CA SER A 257 3.24 -23.50 -13.46
C SER A 257 4.54 -23.32 -12.69
N GLN A 258 4.49 -22.52 -11.63
CA GLN A 258 5.55 -22.45 -10.64
C GLN A 258 5.36 -23.49 -9.53
N ILE A 259 4.10 -23.81 -9.20
CA ILE A 259 3.73 -24.81 -8.22
C ILE A 259 2.66 -25.71 -8.83
N ILE A 260 2.79 -27.02 -8.64
CA ILE A 260 1.76 -28.00 -8.97
C ILE A 260 1.29 -28.62 -7.66
N ILE A 261 -0.01 -28.53 -7.39
CA ILE A 261 -0.66 -29.19 -6.26
C ILE A 261 -1.42 -30.39 -6.81
N PHE A 262 -1.21 -31.55 -6.18
CA PHE A 262 -1.87 -32.79 -6.55
C PHE A 262 -2.63 -33.32 -5.34
N THR A 263 -3.92 -33.63 -5.52
CA THR A 263 -4.81 -34.13 -4.46
C THR A 263 -5.37 -35.49 -4.79
#